data_AF-A0A7C5VNL6-F1
#
_entry.id   AF-A0A7C5VNL6-F1
#
_cell.length_a   1.000
_cell.length_b   1.000
_cell.length_c   1.000
_cell.angle_alpha   90.00
_cell.angle_beta   90.00
_cell.angle_gamma   90.00
#
_symmetry.space_group_name_H-M   'P 1'
#
loop_
_entity.id
_entity.type
_entity.pdbx_description
1 polymer ?
#
loop_
_entity_poly.entity_id
_entity_poly.type
_entity_poly.pdbx_seq_one_letter_code
_entity_poly.pdbx_strand_id
1 'polypeptide(L)' 'MREQQELGISKVIQVVQALSKLLKDYDYAFFKLIKPVSYVPADVDLLIDAGQVRSAAHEIMRLGYTVAVKDPYA' A
#
# COMPACT_ATOMS: atom_id res chain seq x y z
N MET A 1 -6.77 22.48 9.45
CA MET A 1 -6.78 21.84 8.11
C MET A 1 -5.41 21.35 7.68
N ARG A 2 -4.35 22.17 7.72
CA ARG A 2 -2.99 21.78 7.30
C ARG A 2 -2.36 20.64 8.14
N GLU A 3 -2.41 20.73 9.47
CA GLU A 3 -1.83 19.72 10.38
C GLU A 3 -2.43 18.31 10.19
N GLN A 4 -3.75 18.23 9.96
CA GLN A 4 -4.43 16.96 9.71
C GLN A 4 -4.00 16.34 8.37
N GLN A 5 -3.75 17.18 7.36
CA GLN A 5 -3.24 16.73 6.07
C GLN A 5 -1.80 16.21 6.19
N GLU A 6 -0.95 16.93 6.92
CA GLU A 6 0.44 16.53 7.19
C GLU A 6 0.51 15.22 7.99
N LEU A 7 -0.36 15.06 9.01
CA LEU A 7 -0.46 13.81 9.77
C LEU A 7 -0.90 12.63 8.88
N GLY A 8 -1.88 12.87 8.01
CA GLY A 8 -2.35 11.86 7.06
C GLY A 8 -1.26 11.42 6.11
N ILE A 9 -0.52 12.36 5.53
CA ILE A 9 0.63 12.07 4.65
C ILE A 9 1.71 11.28 5.41
N SER A 10 2.01 11.67 6.65
CA SER A 10 2.99 10.95 7.48
C SER A 10 2.63 9.48 7.67
N LYS A 11 1.35 9.18 7.91
CA LYS A 11 0.87 7.79 8.02
C LYS A 11 1.03 7.02 6.71
N VAL A 12 0.69 7.62 5.57
CA VAL A 12 0.87 7.00 4.26
C VAL A 12 2.34 6.69 4.01
N ILE A 13 3.25 7.62 4.30
CA ILE A 13 4.70 7.42 4.14
C ILE A 13 5.18 6.25 5.02
N GLN A 14 4.70 6.15 6.26
CA GLN A 14 5.06 5.03 7.15
C GLN A 14 4.59 3.68 6.60
N VAL A 15 3.37 3.63 6.05
CA VAL A 15 2.84 2.41 5.41
C VAL A 15 3.68 2.04 4.18
N VAL A 16 3.98 3.01 3.31
CA VAL A 16 4.83 2.79 2.13
C VAL A 16 6.20 2.26 2.53
N GLN A 17 6.84 2.85 3.53
CA GLN A 17 8.15 2.39 4.03
C GLN A 17 8.08 0.96 4.59
N ALA A 18 7.04 0.64 5.36
CA ALA A 18 6.85 -0.70 5.91
C ALA A 18 6.65 -1.74 4.79
N LEU A 19 5.79 -1.45 3.82
CA LEU A 19 5.53 -2.31 2.67
C LEU A 19 6.78 -2.46 1.80
N SER A 20 7.53 -1.38 1.55
CA SER A 20 8.78 -1.45 0.79
C SER A 20 9.83 -2.34 1.42
N LYS A 21 9.94 -2.29 2.75
CA LYS A 21 10.87 -3.15 3.48
C LYS A 21 10.41 -4.61 3.46
N LEU A 22 9.11 -4.86 3.59
CA LEU A 22 8.52 -6.20 3.57
C LEU A 22 8.68 -6.86 2.20
N LEU A 23 8.42 -6.11 1.13
CA LEU A 23 8.33 -6.60 -0.24
C LEU A 23 9.64 -6.42 -1.02
N LYS A 24 10.77 -6.17 -0.35
CA LYS A 24 12.06 -5.86 -0.99
C LYS A 24 12.54 -6.91 -2.03
N ASP A 25 12.09 -8.15 -1.90
CA ASP A 25 12.47 -9.29 -2.76
C ASP A 25 11.35 -9.67 -3.75
N TYR A 26 10.29 -8.86 -3.85
CA TYR A 26 9.17 -9.03 -4.76
C TYR A 26 9.26 -8.06 -5.94
N ASP A 27 8.66 -8.44 -7.07
CA ASP A 27 8.43 -7.54 -8.18
C ASP A 27 7.12 -6.78 -7.94
N TYR A 28 7.24 -5.51 -7.54
CA TYR A 28 6.10 -4.66 -7.19
C TYR A 28 6.32 -3.20 -7.58
N ALA A 29 5.21 -2.49 -7.73
CA ALA A 29 5.20 -1.04 -7.91
C ALA A 29 4.04 -0.41 -7.12
N PHE A 30 4.30 0.73 -6.47
CA PHE A 30 3.22 1.57 -5.96
C PHE A 30 2.57 2.33 -7.09
N PHE A 31 1.24 2.32 -7.13
CA PHE A 31 0.47 3.07 -8.11
C PHE A 31 -0.29 4.20 -7.40
N LYS A 32 -0.55 5.31 -8.12
CA LYS A 32 -1.35 6.44 -7.62
C LYS A 32 -0.91 7.06 -6.27
N LEU A 33 0.35 6.87 -5.87
CA LEU A 33 0.84 7.33 -4.57
C LEU A 33 0.86 8.86 -4.42
N ILE A 34 1.11 9.59 -5.51
CA ILE A 34 1.11 11.05 -5.55
C ILE A 34 -0.03 11.49 -6.46
N LYS A 35 -1.06 12.15 -5.90
CA LYS A 35 -2.12 12.82 -6.67
C LYS A 35 -1.91 14.34 -6.66
N PRO A 36 -2.06 15.03 -7.80
CA PRO A 36 -1.80 16.47 -7.92
C PRO A 36 -2.88 17.38 -7.27
N VAL A 37 -3.70 16.85 -6.37
CA VAL A 37 -4.78 17.58 -5.73
C VAL A 37 -4.62 17.44 -4.21
N SER A 38 -5.06 18.44 -3.45
CA SER A 38 -4.98 18.64 -1.98
C SER A 38 -5.60 17.55 -1.09
N TYR A 39 -5.52 16.30 -1.53
CA TYR A 39 -6.12 15.14 -0.91
C TYR A 39 -5.00 14.24 -0.41
N VAL A 40 -5.02 13.96 0.89
CA VAL A 40 -4.19 12.91 1.47
C VAL A 40 -4.66 11.57 0.90
N PRO A 41 -3.80 10.75 0.26
CA PRO A 41 -4.18 9.40 -0.12
C PRO A 41 -4.66 8.66 1.13
N ALA A 42 -5.92 8.24 1.20
CA ALA A 42 -6.40 7.40 2.29
C ALA A 42 -5.86 5.96 2.16
N ASP A 43 -5.54 5.58 0.93
CA ASP A 43 -5.20 4.21 0.54
C ASP A 43 -3.86 4.18 -0.23
N VAL A 44 -3.20 3.02 -0.19
CA VAL A 44 -1.97 2.74 -0.94
C VAL A 44 -2.28 1.65 -1.96
N ASP A 45 -2.18 1.98 -3.25
CA ASP A 45 -2.34 1.01 -4.32
C ASP A 45 -0.99 0.34 -4.64
N LEU A 46 -1.01 -1.00 -4.76
CA LEU A 46 0.17 -1.82 -4.99
C LEU A 46 -0.10 -2.78 -6.15
N LEU A 47 0.76 -2.74 -7.16
CA LEU A 47 0.83 -3.73 -8.23
C LEU A 47 1.93 -4.73 -7.89
N ILE A 48 1.66 -6.02 -8.06
CA ILE A 48 2.59 -7.11 -7.78
C ILE A 48 2.52 -8.09 -8.95
N ASP A 49 3.65 -8.71 -9.31
CA ASP A 49 3.64 -9.85 -10.22
C ASP A 49 2.62 -10.92 -9.80
N ALA A 50 1.82 -11.38 -10.76
CA ALA A 50 0.70 -12.30 -10.51
C ALA A 50 1.16 -13.63 -9.90
N GLY A 51 2.37 -14.11 -10.24
CA GLY A 51 2.97 -15.32 -9.68
C GLY A 51 3.34 -15.17 -8.19
N GLN A 52 3.50 -13.93 -7.71
CA GLN A 52 3.93 -13.63 -6.35
C GLN A 52 2.81 -13.11 -5.44
N VAL A 53 1.64 -12.72 -6.00
CA VAL A 53 0.51 -12.12 -5.26
C VAL A 53 0.13 -12.90 -4.01
N ARG A 54 0.06 -14.24 -4.08
CA ARG A 54 -0.36 -15.06 -2.93
C ARG A 54 0.64 -14.97 -1.77
N SER A 55 1.93 -15.02 -2.07
CA SER A 55 2.99 -14.94 -1.06
C SER A 55 3.08 -13.52 -0.49
N ALA A 56 3.00 -12.50 -1.34
CA ALA A 56 3.00 -11.11 -0.92
C ALA A 56 1.80 -10.79 -0.01
N ALA A 57 0.60 -11.24 -0.37
CA ALA A 57 -0.59 -11.08 0.45
C ALA A 57 -0.43 -11.75 1.81
N HIS A 58 0.18 -12.95 1.87
CA HIS A 58 0.45 -13.63 3.13
C HIS A 58 1.40 -12.83 4.03
N GLU A 59 2.50 -12.30 3.48
CA GLU A 59 3.43 -11.46 4.26
C GLU A 59 2.77 -10.17 4.75
N ILE A 60 1.95 -9.51 3.92
CA ILE A 60 1.22 -8.31 4.33
C ILE A 60 0.26 -8.63 5.49
N MET A 61 -0.44 -9.77 5.43
CA MET A 61 -1.32 -10.18 6.53
C MET A 61 -0.57 -10.42 7.84
N ARG A 62 0.71 -10.83 7.80
CA ARG A 62 1.55 -10.98 9.00
C ARG A 62 1.88 -9.65 9.69
N LEU A 63 1.71 -8.51 9.02
CA LEU A 63 1.78 -7.19 9.63
C LEU A 63 0.49 -6.78 10.36
N GLY A 64 -0.53 -7.66 10.41
CA GLY A 64 -1.82 -7.40 11.06
C GLY A 64 -2.91 -6.88 10.14
N TYR A 65 -2.64 -6.76 8.83
CA TYR A 65 -3.66 -6.45 7.83
C TYR A 65 -4.58 -7.66 7.58
N THR A 66 -5.82 -7.37 7.21
CA THR A 66 -6.80 -8.39 6.84
C THR A 66 -7.29 -8.17 5.42
N VAL A 67 -7.56 -9.27 4.71
CA VAL A 67 -8.19 -9.20 3.39
C VAL A 67 -9.66 -8.89 3.60
N ALA A 68 -10.08 -7.68 3.25
CA ALA A 68 -11.48 -7.29 3.29
C ALA A 68 -12.27 -7.89 2.11
N VAL A 69 -11.68 -7.89 0.91
CA VAL A 69 -12.29 -8.38 -0.33
C VAL A 69 -11.22 -9.02 -1.21
N LYS A 70 -11.58 -10.09 -1.93
CA LYS A 70 -10.76 -10.69 -2.99
C LYS A 70 -11.57 -10.68 -4.28
N ASP A 71 -11.19 -9.83 -5.24
CA ASP A 71 -11.81 -9.76 -6.56
C ASP A 71 -10.98 -10.58 -7.57
N PRO A 72 -11.54 -11.65 -8.17
CA PRO A 72 -10.83 -12.48 -9.15
C PRO A 72 -10.83 -11.93 -10.58
N TYR A 73 -11.50 -10.80 -10.87
CA TYR A 73 -11.68 -10.28 -12.24
C TYR A 73 -11.23 -8.84 -12.47
N ALA A 74 -10.49 -8.23 -11.54
CA ALA A 74 -9.99 -6.85 -11.66
C ALA A 74 -8.74 -6.72 -12.54
#